data_AF-A0A9Q1E0H0-F1
#
_entry.id   AF-A0A9Q1E0H0-F1
#
_cell.length_a   1.000
_cell.length_b   1.000
_cell.length_c   1.000
_cell.angle_alpha   90.00
_cell.angle_beta   90.00
_cell.angle_gamma   90.00
#
_symmetry.space_group_name_H-M   'P 1'
#
loop_
_entity.id
_entity.type
_entity.pdbx_description
1 polymer ?
#
loop_
_entity_poly.entity_id
_entity_poly.type
_entity_poly.pdbx_seq_one_letter_code
_entity_poly.pdbx_strand_id
1 'polypeptide(L)'
;MSDVMPSGRSRLLEDFRNNRYPSMQLREIAGHIMEFSQDQHGSRFIQLKLERASPAERQLVFSEILQAAYQLMVDVFGNYVIQKFFEFGSLDQKLALAERILGHVLSLALQMYGCRVIQKALEFIPSEQQVISEMVRELDSHVLKCVKDQNGNHVVQKCIECVQPHTLQFIIDAFKGQVFALSTHPYGCRVIQRILEHCLPEQTLSILEELHTHTQQLVQDQYGNYVIQHVLEHGRTEDKSKIVAGVRGMCWDSASTNSPVTWWRSV
;
A
#
# COMPACT_ATOMS: atom_id res chain seq x y z
N MET A 1 -31.03 25.89 -20.19
CA MET A 1 -29.84 26.70 -20.50
C MET A 1 -28.69 26.05 -19.77
N SER A 2 -27.58 25.77 -20.44
CA SER A 2 -26.50 24.93 -19.89
C SER A 2 -25.90 25.52 -18.62
N ASP A 3 -26.02 24.84 -17.48
CA ASP A 3 -25.43 25.19 -16.17
C ASP A 3 -23.89 25.03 -16.12
N VAL A 4 -23.26 24.82 -17.28
CA VAL A 4 -21.82 24.61 -17.43
C VAL A 4 -21.16 25.94 -17.80
N MET A 5 -20.26 26.40 -16.93
CA MET A 5 -19.48 27.63 -17.11
C MET A 5 -18.41 27.43 -18.20
N PRO A 6 -17.81 28.52 -18.75
CA PRO A 6 -16.72 28.42 -19.72
C PRO A 6 -15.50 27.62 -19.23
N SER A 7 -15.35 27.49 -17.91
CA SER A 7 -14.33 26.66 -17.26
C SER A 7 -14.60 25.15 -17.33
N GLY A 8 -15.76 24.73 -17.84
CA GLY A 8 -16.24 23.34 -17.84
C GLY A 8 -16.84 22.89 -16.52
N ARG A 9 -16.81 23.73 -15.48
CA ARG A 9 -17.40 23.46 -14.16
C ARG A 9 -18.86 23.90 -14.10
N SER A 10 -19.64 23.25 -13.25
CA SER A 10 -20.95 23.75 -12.85
C SER A 10 -20.82 25.08 -12.12
N ARG A 11 -21.87 25.89 -12.24
CA ARG A 11 -21.97 27.13 -11.47
C ARG A 11 -21.84 26.91 -9.97
N LEU A 12 -22.37 25.80 -9.45
CA LEU A 12 -22.30 25.44 -8.04
C LEU A 12 -20.85 25.26 -7.56
N LEU A 13 -20.06 24.49 -8.30
CA LEU A 13 -18.65 24.27 -7.97
C LEU A 13 -17.83 25.57 -8.11
N GLU A 14 -18.11 26.38 -9.13
CA GLU A 14 -17.42 27.66 -9.32
C GLU A 14 -17.74 28.66 -8.20
N ASP A 15 -19.00 28.79 -7.82
CA ASP A 15 -19.41 29.65 -6.69
C ASP A 15 -18.84 29.13 -5.35
N PHE A 16 -18.75 27.82 -5.15
CA PHE A 16 -18.07 27.20 -4.00
C PHE A 16 -16.59 27.57 -3.94
N ARG A 17 -15.85 27.42 -5.05
CA ARG A 17 -14.42 27.76 -5.15
C ARG A 17 -14.16 29.25 -4.86
N ASN A 18 -15.09 30.11 -5.23
CA ASN A 18 -15.03 31.55 -4.96
C ASN A 18 -15.53 31.93 -3.55
N ASN A 19 -15.65 30.95 -2.65
CA ASN A 19 -16.03 31.12 -1.25
C ASN A 19 -17.40 31.82 -1.05
N ARG A 20 -18.33 31.64 -1.98
CA ARG A 20 -19.69 32.20 -1.86
C ARG A 20 -20.59 31.41 -0.90
N TYR A 21 -20.14 30.23 -0.47
CA TYR A 21 -20.86 29.34 0.44
C TYR A 21 -19.97 28.87 1.61
N PRO A 22 -19.69 29.72 2.60
CA PRO A 22 -18.72 29.42 3.67
C PRO A 22 -19.16 28.29 4.62
N SER A 23 -20.45 27.97 4.66
CA SER A 23 -21.05 26.96 5.55
C SER A 23 -21.74 25.80 4.81
N MET A 24 -21.33 25.54 3.57
CA MET A 24 -21.89 24.48 2.71
C MET A 24 -21.86 23.09 3.38
N GLN A 25 -22.90 22.30 3.13
CA GLN A 25 -23.10 20.93 3.62
C GLN A 25 -23.16 19.93 2.45
N LEU A 26 -22.95 18.64 2.74
CA LEU A 26 -22.93 17.58 1.72
C LEU A 26 -24.25 17.49 0.94
N ARG A 27 -25.39 17.69 1.62
CA ARG A 27 -26.71 17.69 0.98
C ARG A 27 -26.89 18.78 -0.07
N GLU A 28 -26.15 19.88 0.01
CA GLU A 28 -26.26 21.02 -0.91
C GLU A 28 -25.53 20.79 -2.23
N ILE A 29 -24.67 19.76 -2.28
CA ILE A 29 -23.94 19.34 -3.49
C ILE A 29 -24.45 18.00 -4.03
N ALA A 30 -25.64 17.57 -3.60
CA ALA A 30 -26.30 16.39 -4.15
C ALA A 30 -26.52 16.56 -5.68
N GLY A 31 -26.22 15.52 -6.44
CA GLY A 31 -26.17 15.54 -7.91
C GLY A 31 -24.88 16.07 -8.50
N HIS A 32 -23.98 16.63 -7.68
CA HIS A 32 -22.67 17.16 -8.07
C HIS A 32 -21.51 16.49 -7.34
N ILE A 33 -21.76 15.39 -6.60
CA ILE A 33 -20.72 14.74 -5.77
C ILE A 33 -19.54 14.26 -6.63
N MET A 34 -19.82 13.68 -7.80
CA MET A 34 -18.78 13.23 -8.73
C MET A 34 -17.90 14.39 -9.19
N GLU A 35 -18.51 15.50 -9.61
CA GLU A 35 -17.80 16.69 -10.06
C GLU A 35 -16.94 17.29 -8.95
N PHE A 36 -17.50 17.44 -7.75
CA PHE A 36 -16.75 17.93 -6.58
C PHE A 36 -15.60 17.00 -6.23
N SER A 37 -15.78 15.68 -6.31
CA SER A 37 -14.74 14.69 -5.98
C SER A 37 -13.53 14.77 -6.93
N GLN A 38 -13.72 15.22 -8.17
CA GLN A 38 -12.67 15.40 -9.17
C GLN A 38 -12.08 16.82 -9.21
N ASP A 39 -12.55 17.72 -8.34
CA ASP A 39 -11.98 19.05 -8.13
C ASP A 39 -11.13 19.08 -6.85
N GLN A 40 -10.01 19.81 -6.89
CA GLN A 40 -9.10 19.92 -5.75
C GLN A 40 -9.79 20.47 -4.48
N HIS A 41 -10.59 21.53 -4.61
CA HIS A 41 -11.29 22.15 -3.48
C HIS A 41 -12.53 21.34 -3.10
N GLY A 42 -13.27 20.86 -4.10
CA GLY A 42 -14.46 20.02 -3.88
C GLY A 42 -14.12 18.71 -3.15
N SER A 43 -13.06 18.01 -3.58
CA SER A 43 -12.63 16.77 -2.96
C SER A 43 -12.20 17.01 -1.52
N ARG A 44 -11.42 18.07 -1.27
CA ARG A 44 -11.00 18.43 0.09
C ARG A 44 -12.20 18.74 0.99
N PHE A 45 -13.21 19.41 0.46
CA PHE A 45 -14.46 19.67 1.16
C PHE A 45 -15.19 18.37 1.53
N ILE A 46 -15.39 17.47 0.57
CA ILE A 46 -16.06 16.18 0.80
C ILE A 46 -15.30 15.37 1.87
N GLN A 47 -13.97 15.28 1.76
CA GLN A 47 -13.14 14.57 2.73
C GLN A 47 -13.36 15.08 4.16
N LEU A 48 -13.28 16.39 4.38
CA LEU A 48 -13.45 17.00 5.70
C LEU A 48 -14.85 16.79 6.27
N LYS A 49 -15.88 16.80 5.42
CA LYS A 49 -17.26 16.57 5.85
C LYS A 49 -17.53 15.11 6.20
N LEU A 50 -16.97 14.15 5.44
CA LEU A 50 -17.20 12.72 5.67
C LEU A 50 -16.76 12.23 7.06
N GLU A 51 -15.72 12.85 7.65
CA GLU A 51 -15.21 12.52 8.99
C GLU A 51 -16.24 12.76 10.11
N ARG A 52 -17.16 13.70 9.91
CA ARG A 52 -18.20 14.09 10.89
C ARG A 52 -19.61 13.90 10.37
N ALA A 53 -19.76 13.37 9.16
CA ALA A 53 -21.05 13.17 8.51
C ALA A 53 -21.90 12.15 9.28
N SER A 54 -23.19 12.44 9.36
CA SER A 54 -24.18 11.47 9.78
C SER A 54 -24.22 10.27 8.81
N PRO A 55 -24.72 9.09 9.24
CA PRO A 55 -24.88 7.94 8.34
C PRO A 55 -25.70 8.28 7.08
N ALA A 56 -26.74 9.12 7.21
CA ALA A 56 -27.58 9.54 6.09
C ALA A 56 -26.83 10.42 5.07
N GLU A 57 -26.03 11.39 5.54
CA GLU A 57 -25.19 12.22 4.66
C GLU A 57 -24.11 11.38 3.96
N ARG A 58 -23.50 10.44 4.69
CA ARG A 58 -22.53 9.52 4.11
C ARG A 58 -23.16 8.64 3.03
N GLN A 59 -24.37 8.13 3.26
CA GLN A 59 -25.11 7.34 2.29
C GLN A 59 -25.48 8.16 1.03
N LEU A 60 -25.83 9.44 1.18
CA LEU A 60 -26.09 10.34 0.05
C LEU A 60 -24.86 10.43 -0.86
N VAL A 61 -23.69 10.75 -0.30
CA VAL A 61 -22.43 10.84 -1.05
C VAL A 61 -22.09 9.48 -1.68
N PHE A 62 -22.25 8.39 -0.92
CA PHE A 62 -21.92 7.04 -1.37
C PHE A 62 -22.72 6.62 -2.60
N SER A 63 -24.01 6.93 -2.60
CA SER A 63 -24.93 6.53 -3.67
C SER A 63 -24.55 7.15 -5.02
N GLU A 64 -24.00 8.35 -5.02
CA GLU A 64 -23.55 9.02 -6.25
C GLU A 64 -22.20 8.51 -6.76
N ILE A 65 -21.28 8.13 -5.86
CA ILE A 65 -19.93 7.73 -6.29
C ILE A 65 -19.81 6.24 -6.62
N LEU A 66 -20.66 5.37 -6.07
CA LEU A 66 -20.45 3.92 -6.15
C LEU A 66 -20.39 3.40 -7.61
N GLN A 67 -21.28 3.91 -8.47
CA GLN A 67 -21.35 3.46 -9.87
C GLN A 67 -20.08 3.79 -10.65
N ALA A 68 -19.48 4.95 -10.38
CA ALA A 68 -18.26 5.45 -11.00
C ALA A 68 -17.03 5.37 -10.09
N ALA A 69 -17.06 4.49 -9.07
CA ALA A 69 -16.03 4.45 -8.03
C ALA A 69 -14.63 4.25 -8.62
N TYR A 70 -14.49 3.36 -9.62
CA TYR A 70 -13.21 3.11 -10.29
C TYR A 70 -12.59 4.39 -10.88
N GLN A 71 -13.41 5.25 -11.49
CA GLN A 71 -12.93 6.52 -12.06
C GLN A 71 -12.34 7.42 -10.97
N LEU A 72 -12.95 7.46 -9.80
CA LEU A 72 -12.42 8.21 -8.65
C LEU A 72 -11.17 7.54 -8.08
N MET A 73 -11.07 6.21 -8.04
CA MET A 73 -9.91 5.51 -7.51
C MET A 73 -8.60 5.86 -8.23
N VAL A 74 -8.68 6.15 -9.53
CA VAL A 74 -7.54 6.53 -10.38
C VAL A 74 -7.43 8.04 -10.63
N ASP A 75 -8.32 8.83 -10.03
CA ASP A 75 -8.30 10.29 -10.15
C ASP A 75 -7.36 10.93 -9.11
N VAL A 76 -6.67 12.01 -9.49
CA VAL A 76 -5.70 12.71 -8.63
C VAL A 76 -6.31 13.29 -7.35
N PHE A 77 -7.60 13.63 -7.36
CA PHE A 77 -8.32 14.16 -6.19
C PHE A 77 -9.40 13.18 -5.70
N GLY A 78 -10.07 12.48 -6.60
CA GLY A 78 -11.17 11.55 -6.29
C GLY A 78 -10.73 10.38 -5.43
N ASN A 79 -9.47 9.94 -5.54
CA ASN A 79 -8.97 8.79 -4.79
C ASN A 79 -9.08 9.01 -3.28
N TYR A 80 -8.91 10.26 -2.81
CA TYR A 80 -9.01 10.60 -1.40
C TYR A 80 -10.44 10.48 -0.87
N VAL A 81 -11.45 10.72 -1.69
CA VAL A 81 -12.86 10.52 -1.31
C VAL A 81 -13.13 9.03 -1.10
N ILE A 82 -12.67 8.18 -2.01
CA ILE A 82 -12.80 6.71 -1.87
C ILE A 82 -12.06 6.21 -0.61
N GLN A 83 -10.84 6.71 -0.36
CA GLN A 83 -10.08 6.38 0.86
C GLN A 83 -10.84 6.78 2.13
N LYS A 84 -11.51 7.94 2.15
CA LYS A 84 -12.34 8.35 3.31
C LYS A 84 -13.54 7.45 3.55
N PHE A 85 -14.09 6.80 2.52
CA PHE A 85 -15.10 5.77 2.72
C PHE A 85 -14.54 4.48 3.30
N PHE A 86 -13.30 4.10 3.00
CA PHE A 86 -12.66 3.01 3.73
C PHE A 86 -12.40 3.37 5.19
N GLU A 87 -12.02 4.61 5.50
CA GLU A 87 -11.77 5.05 6.88
C GLU A 87 -13.08 5.16 7.71
N PHE A 88 -14.10 5.84 7.20
CA PHE A 88 -15.29 6.26 7.97
C PHE A 88 -16.61 5.63 7.50
N GLY A 89 -16.61 4.87 6.40
CA GLY A 89 -17.77 4.17 5.89
C GLY A 89 -18.26 3.05 6.81
N SER A 90 -19.54 2.69 6.67
CA SER A 90 -20.04 1.45 7.26
C SER A 90 -19.35 0.25 6.62
N LEU A 91 -19.34 -0.90 7.30
CA LEU A 91 -18.76 -2.12 6.74
C LEU A 91 -19.35 -2.44 5.36
N ASP A 92 -20.68 -2.33 5.19
CA ASP A 92 -21.35 -2.55 3.90
C ASP A 92 -20.84 -1.61 2.79
N GLN A 93 -20.58 -0.35 3.11
CA GLN A 93 -20.01 0.62 2.15
C GLN A 93 -18.57 0.25 1.76
N LYS A 94 -17.77 -0.20 2.73
CA LYS A 94 -16.39 -0.67 2.47
C LYS A 94 -16.39 -1.91 1.59
N LEU A 95 -17.22 -2.90 1.92
CA LEU A 95 -17.36 -4.13 1.15
C LEU A 95 -17.85 -3.83 -0.28
N ALA A 96 -18.88 -2.99 -0.43
CA ALA A 96 -19.38 -2.59 -1.75
C ALA A 96 -18.31 -1.87 -2.60
N LEU A 97 -17.42 -1.07 -2.00
CA LEU A 97 -16.28 -0.49 -2.73
C LEU A 97 -15.22 -1.52 -3.09
N ALA A 98 -14.94 -2.47 -2.21
CA ALA A 98 -14.00 -3.56 -2.48
C ALA A 98 -14.49 -4.46 -3.63
N GLU A 99 -15.80 -4.70 -3.74
CA GLU A 99 -16.39 -5.38 -4.90
C GLU A 99 -16.16 -4.61 -6.22
N ARG A 100 -16.02 -3.28 -6.19
CA ARG A 100 -15.66 -2.48 -7.39
C ARG A 100 -14.16 -2.54 -7.72
N ILE A 101 -13.33 -3.01 -6.78
CA ILE A 101 -11.89 -3.22 -6.96
C ILE A 101 -11.62 -4.58 -7.61
N LEU A 102 -12.45 -5.59 -7.32
CA LEU A 102 -12.30 -6.93 -7.91
C LEU A 102 -12.32 -6.89 -9.44
N GLY A 103 -11.49 -7.72 -10.04
CA GLY A 103 -11.17 -7.75 -11.48
C GLY A 103 -10.19 -6.66 -11.92
N HIS A 104 -9.83 -5.74 -11.03
CA HIS A 104 -8.98 -4.59 -11.34
C HIS A 104 -7.80 -4.43 -10.37
N VAL A 105 -7.56 -5.36 -9.45
CA VAL A 105 -6.57 -5.20 -8.36
C VAL A 105 -5.18 -4.93 -8.91
N LEU A 106 -4.70 -5.73 -9.87
CA LEU A 106 -3.38 -5.54 -10.46
C LEU A 106 -3.25 -4.15 -11.13
N SER A 107 -4.28 -3.71 -11.85
CA SER A 107 -4.26 -2.40 -12.52
C SER A 107 -4.17 -1.26 -11.52
N LEU A 108 -4.94 -1.33 -10.42
CA LEU A 108 -4.94 -0.33 -9.36
C LEU A 108 -3.65 -0.37 -8.55
N ALA A 109 -3.10 -1.55 -8.27
CA ALA A 109 -1.86 -1.70 -7.51
C ALA A 109 -0.66 -1.03 -8.19
N LEU A 110 -0.62 -1.05 -9.52
CA LEU A 110 0.44 -0.43 -10.33
C LEU A 110 0.18 1.06 -10.63
N GLN A 111 -1.00 1.58 -10.28
CA GLN A 111 -1.40 2.97 -10.54
C GLN A 111 -1.12 3.86 -9.32
N MET A 112 -0.61 5.06 -9.55
CA MET A 112 -0.10 5.99 -8.51
C MET A 112 -1.13 6.36 -7.42
N TYR A 113 -2.41 6.46 -7.76
CA TYR A 113 -3.50 6.80 -6.85
C TYR A 113 -4.27 5.54 -6.40
N GLY A 114 -4.52 4.62 -7.33
CA GLY A 114 -5.19 3.34 -7.09
C GLY A 114 -4.47 2.50 -6.04
N CYS A 115 -3.13 2.51 -6.01
CA CYS A 115 -2.37 1.76 -5.01
C CYS A 115 -2.68 2.24 -3.59
N ARG A 116 -3.00 3.53 -3.42
CA ARG A 116 -3.38 4.11 -2.12
C ARG A 116 -4.77 3.65 -1.70
N VAL A 117 -5.68 3.51 -2.65
CA VAL A 117 -7.01 2.95 -2.41
C VAL A 117 -6.92 1.49 -1.99
N ILE A 118 -6.15 0.66 -2.70
CA ILE A 118 -5.95 -0.75 -2.33
C ILE A 118 -5.38 -0.87 -0.91
N GLN A 119 -4.36 -0.05 -0.59
CA GLN A 119 -3.77 -0.04 0.76
C GLN A 119 -4.81 0.29 1.84
N LYS A 120 -5.71 1.24 1.59
CA LYS A 120 -6.80 1.59 2.51
C LYS A 120 -7.87 0.51 2.63
N ALA A 121 -8.19 -0.18 1.55
CA ALA A 121 -9.10 -1.32 1.60
C ALA A 121 -8.54 -2.42 2.51
N LEU A 122 -7.25 -2.78 2.33
CA LEU A 122 -6.56 -3.77 3.17
C LEU A 122 -6.43 -3.35 4.64
N GLU A 123 -6.27 -2.06 4.91
CA GLU A 123 -6.12 -1.51 6.28
C GLU A 123 -7.46 -1.48 7.05
N PHE A 124 -8.58 -1.22 6.37
CA PHE A 124 -9.85 -0.90 7.04
C PHE A 124 -10.98 -1.91 6.85
N ILE A 125 -10.79 -2.94 6.03
CA ILE A 125 -11.68 -4.09 5.95
C ILE A 125 -11.08 -5.22 6.80
N PRO A 126 -11.86 -5.86 7.71
CA PRO A 126 -11.37 -6.99 8.49
C PRO A 126 -10.82 -8.12 7.62
N SER A 127 -9.69 -8.70 8.01
CA SER A 127 -8.96 -9.71 7.22
C SER A 127 -9.75 -10.99 6.96
N GLU A 128 -10.78 -11.27 7.77
CA GLU A 128 -11.67 -12.42 7.68
C GLU A 128 -12.72 -12.26 6.58
N GLN A 129 -12.89 -11.06 6.03
CA GLN A 129 -13.82 -10.82 4.94
C GLN A 129 -13.31 -11.47 3.65
N GLN A 130 -14.18 -12.23 3.00
CA GLN A 130 -13.86 -13.00 1.79
C GLN A 130 -13.23 -12.12 0.70
N VAL A 131 -13.77 -10.91 0.49
CA VAL A 131 -13.28 -9.95 -0.51
C VAL A 131 -11.79 -9.62 -0.35
N ILE A 132 -11.24 -9.64 0.87
CA ILE A 132 -9.81 -9.39 1.10
C ILE A 132 -8.96 -10.54 0.55
N SER A 133 -9.39 -11.78 0.80
CA SER A 133 -8.70 -12.95 0.26
C SER A 133 -8.76 -12.99 -1.27
N GLU A 134 -9.88 -12.57 -1.86
CA GLU A 134 -10.07 -12.50 -3.32
C GLU A 134 -9.22 -11.40 -3.94
N MET A 135 -9.20 -10.20 -3.34
CA MET A 135 -8.35 -9.09 -3.77
C MET A 135 -6.88 -9.49 -3.78
N VAL A 136 -6.40 -10.12 -2.71
CA VAL A 136 -4.98 -10.52 -2.60
C VAL A 136 -4.65 -11.60 -3.63
N ARG A 137 -5.57 -12.54 -3.88
CA ARG A 137 -5.39 -13.61 -4.87
C ARG A 137 -5.30 -13.12 -6.31
N GLU A 138 -5.87 -11.96 -6.66
CA GLU A 138 -5.68 -11.38 -8.00
C GLU A 138 -4.22 -10.98 -8.29
N LEU A 139 -3.39 -10.85 -7.25
CA LEU A 139 -1.95 -10.61 -7.40
C LEU A 139 -1.15 -11.89 -7.64
N ASP A 140 -1.79 -13.06 -7.56
CA ASP A 140 -1.14 -14.33 -7.86
C ASP A 140 -0.59 -14.31 -9.29
N SER A 141 0.56 -14.95 -9.49
CA SER A 141 1.39 -14.89 -10.71
C SER A 141 1.95 -13.50 -11.09
N HIS A 142 1.62 -12.43 -10.36
CA HIS A 142 2.09 -11.06 -10.63
C HIS A 142 2.92 -10.47 -9.49
N VAL A 143 3.20 -11.23 -8.43
CA VAL A 143 3.92 -10.79 -7.23
C VAL A 143 5.23 -10.07 -7.57
N LEU A 144 6.11 -10.70 -8.35
CA LEU A 144 7.41 -10.11 -8.70
C LEU A 144 7.28 -8.82 -9.49
N LYS A 145 6.25 -8.70 -10.34
CA LYS A 145 5.95 -7.46 -11.07
C LYS A 145 5.57 -6.35 -10.09
N CYS A 146 4.68 -6.64 -9.14
CA CYS A 146 4.26 -5.67 -8.13
C CYS A 146 5.41 -5.26 -7.21
N VAL A 147 6.22 -6.21 -6.72
CA VAL A 147 7.36 -5.94 -5.83
C VAL A 147 8.39 -5.01 -6.46
N LYS A 148 8.61 -5.12 -7.78
CA LYS A 148 9.56 -4.29 -8.52
C LYS A 148 8.98 -2.97 -9.01
N ASP A 149 7.68 -2.75 -8.85
CA ASP A 149 7.00 -1.53 -9.24
C ASP A 149 7.01 -0.47 -8.13
N GLN A 150 7.10 0.81 -8.50
CA GLN A 150 7.15 1.95 -7.56
C GLN A 150 5.87 2.10 -6.72
N ASN A 151 4.72 1.63 -7.22
CA ASN A 151 3.43 1.66 -6.53
C ASN A 151 3.09 0.28 -5.94
N GLY A 152 3.25 -0.77 -6.75
CA GLY A 152 2.87 -2.14 -6.41
C GLY A 152 3.57 -2.68 -5.17
N ASN A 153 4.82 -2.28 -4.91
CA ASN A 153 5.56 -2.75 -3.74
C ASN A 153 4.87 -2.36 -2.43
N HIS A 154 4.19 -1.21 -2.39
CA HIS A 154 3.45 -0.77 -1.22
C HIS A 154 2.19 -1.61 -0.98
N VAL A 155 1.54 -2.05 -2.05
CA VAL A 155 0.40 -2.98 -1.96
C VAL A 155 0.85 -4.34 -1.43
N VAL A 156 1.95 -4.90 -1.95
CA VAL A 156 2.46 -6.19 -1.47
C VAL A 156 2.87 -6.12 0.01
N GLN A 157 3.55 -5.05 0.44
CA GLN A 157 3.84 -4.82 1.86
C GLN A 157 2.55 -4.79 2.70
N LYS A 158 1.52 -4.07 2.25
CA LYS A 158 0.26 -3.97 2.96
C LYS A 158 -0.51 -5.30 3.02
N CYS A 159 -0.42 -6.13 1.98
CA CYS A 159 -0.94 -7.49 2.04
C CYS A 159 -0.27 -8.28 3.16
N ILE A 160 1.05 -8.18 3.29
CA ILE A 160 1.82 -8.90 4.33
C ILE A 160 1.50 -8.39 5.74
N GLU A 161 1.30 -7.09 5.90
CA GLU A 161 1.00 -6.46 7.20
C GLU A 161 -0.43 -6.74 7.69
N CYS A 162 -1.41 -6.84 6.79
CA CYS A 162 -2.84 -6.81 7.16
C CYS A 162 -3.60 -8.11 6.89
N VAL A 163 -3.05 -9.05 6.13
CA VAL A 163 -3.76 -10.27 5.71
C VAL A 163 -3.20 -11.47 6.45
N GLN A 164 -4.07 -12.42 6.77
CA GLN A 164 -3.68 -13.64 7.47
C GLN A 164 -2.56 -14.39 6.70
N PRO A 165 -1.46 -14.78 7.38
CA PRO A 165 -0.29 -15.36 6.71
C PRO A 165 -0.55 -16.60 5.85
N HIS A 166 -1.55 -17.42 6.21
CA HIS A 166 -1.92 -18.61 5.44
C HIS A 166 -2.42 -18.28 4.01
N THR A 167 -2.97 -17.09 3.80
CA THR A 167 -3.43 -16.60 2.47
C THR A 167 -2.25 -16.12 1.61
N LEU A 168 -1.10 -15.87 2.22
CA LEU A 168 0.05 -15.21 1.58
C LEU A 168 1.09 -16.18 1.01
N GLN A 169 0.84 -17.50 1.06
CA GLN A 169 1.84 -18.49 0.66
C GLN A 169 2.35 -18.30 -0.77
N PHE A 170 1.48 -17.89 -1.71
CA PHE A 170 1.88 -17.62 -3.09
C PHE A 170 2.87 -16.44 -3.22
N ILE A 171 2.82 -15.47 -2.29
CA ILE A 171 3.81 -14.39 -2.22
C ILE A 171 5.16 -14.97 -1.83
N ILE A 172 5.20 -15.83 -0.82
CA ILE A 172 6.43 -16.47 -0.35
C ILE A 172 7.02 -17.37 -1.44
N ASP A 173 6.18 -18.13 -2.14
CA ASP A 173 6.61 -19.01 -3.22
C ASP A 173 7.21 -18.23 -4.40
N ALA A 174 6.68 -17.04 -4.71
CA ALA A 174 7.24 -16.17 -5.74
C ALA A 174 8.64 -15.61 -5.40
N PHE A 175 9.01 -15.60 -4.12
CA PHE A 175 10.32 -15.11 -3.65
C PHE A 175 11.41 -16.19 -3.65
N LYS A 176 11.04 -17.48 -3.66
CA LYS A 176 11.99 -18.59 -3.66
C LYS A 176 12.91 -18.51 -4.90
N GLY A 177 14.22 -18.56 -4.68
CA GLY A 177 15.24 -18.43 -5.71
C GLY A 177 15.41 -17.00 -6.25
N GLN A 178 14.80 -16.01 -5.61
CA GLN A 178 14.89 -14.58 -5.97
C GLN A 178 15.31 -13.71 -4.77
N VAL A 179 15.60 -14.30 -3.61
CA VAL A 179 15.79 -13.58 -2.35
C VAL A 179 17.00 -12.67 -2.43
N PHE A 180 18.11 -13.11 -3.01
CA PHE A 180 19.28 -12.23 -3.19
C PHE A 180 18.95 -11.01 -4.08
N ALA A 181 18.34 -11.25 -5.24
CA ALA A 181 18.00 -10.20 -6.19
C ALA A 181 16.98 -9.20 -5.62
N LEU A 182 16.04 -9.66 -4.79
CA LEU A 182 15.04 -8.82 -4.15
C LEU A 182 15.60 -8.08 -2.93
N SER A 183 16.46 -8.73 -2.15
CA SER A 183 17.16 -8.10 -1.02
C SER A 183 18.06 -6.94 -1.43
N THR A 184 18.60 -6.98 -2.65
CA THR A 184 19.44 -5.93 -3.24
C THR A 184 18.64 -4.94 -4.12
N HIS A 185 17.31 -5.05 -4.13
CA HIS A 185 16.42 -4.16 -4.89
C HIS A 185 15.87 -3.04 -3.99
N PRO A 186 15.77 -1.78 -4.45
CA PRO A 186 15.30 -0.62 -3.65
C PRO A 186 13.92 -0.82 -3.02
N TYR A 187 13.05 -1.59 -3.67
CA TYR A 187 11.71 -1.92 -3.16
C TYR A 187 11.63 -3.33 -2.58
N GLY A 188 12.39 -4.28 -3.15
CA GLY A 188 12.30 -5.69 -2.79
C GLY A 188 12.79 -5.94 -1.36
N CYS A 189 13.82 -5.21 -0.93
CA CYS A 189 14.38 -5.32 0.41
C CYS A 189 13.36 -4.98 1.50
N ARG A 190 12.42 -4.06 1.22
CA ARG A 190 11.35 -3.68 2.14
C ARG A 190 10.29 -4.79 2.24
N VAL A 191 9.97 -5.43 1.12
CA VAL A 191 9.04 -6.56 1.11
C VAL A 191 9.63 -7.77 1.84
N ILE A 192 10.93 -8.06 1.66
CA ILE A 192 11.63 -9.10 2.44
C ILE A 192 11.50 -8.82 3.94
N GLN A 193 11.75 -7.59 4.39
CA GLN A 193 11.61 -7.23 5.80
C GLN A 193 10.19 -7.47 6.32
N ARG A 194 9.15 -7.07 5.57
CA ARG A 194 7.76 -7.37 5.94
C ARG A 194 7.48 -8.88 6.03
N ILE A 195 8.02 -9.68 5.11
CA ILE A 195 7.89 -11.15 5.18
C ILE A 195 8.50 -11.68 6.49
N LEU A 196 9.69 -11.21 6.85
CA LEU A 196 10.39 -11.64 8.06
C LEU A 196 9.68 -11.20 9.36
N GLU A 197 8.94 -10.09 9.33
CA GLU A 197 8.21 -9.55 10.47
C GLU A 197 6.85 -10.20 10.71
N HIS A 198 6.11 -10.51 9.63
CA HIS A 198 4.68 -10.84 9.72
C HIS A 198 4.32 -12.26 9.30
N CYS A 199 5.17 -12.95 8.54
CA CYS A 199 4.87 -14.32 8.09
C CYS A 199 5.28 -15.37 9.13
N LEU A 200 4.68 -16.55 9.02
CA LEU A 200 4.92 -17.65 9.96
C LEU A 200 6.38 -18.17 9.85
N PRO A 201 6.97 -18.72 10.93
CA PRO A 201 8.32 -19.27 10.90
C PRO A 201 8.57 -20.29 9.76
N GLU A 202 7.59 -21.14 9.47
CA GLU A 202 7.64 -22.11 8.37
C GLU A 202 7.64 -21.46 6.98
N GLN A 203 7.07 -20.26 6.85
CA GLN A 203 7.07 -19.49 5.61
C GLN A 203 8.41 -18.75 5.42
N THR A 204 8.95 -18.19 6.50
CA THR A 204 10.20 -17.41 6.46
C THR A 204 11.44 -18.29 6.36
N LEU A 205 11.36 -19.58 6.69
CA LEU A 205 12.49 -20.51 6.68
C LEU A 205 13.25 -20.50 5.34
N SER A 206 12.54 -20.71 4.22
CA SER A 206 13.18 -20.75 2.89
C SER A 206 13.83 -19.42 2.48
N ILE A 207 13.26 -18.30 2.96
CA ILE A 207 13.80 -16.97 2.71
C ILE A 207 15.09 -16.77 3.51
N LEU A 208 15.09 -17.16 4.79
CA LEU A 208 16.27 -17.08 5.66
C LEU A 208 17.40 -17.99 5.15
N GLU A 209 17.09 -19.20 4.71
CA GLU A 209 18.09 -20.12 4.14
C GLU A 209 18.80 -19.50 2.93
N GLU A 210 18.05 -18.91 1.98
CA GLU A 210 18.63 -18.25 0.83
C GLU A 210 19.42 -16.98 1.22
N LEU A 211 18.91 -16.17 2.16
CA LEU A 211 19.66 -15.02 2.71
C LEU A 211 21.03 -15.44 3.26
N HIS A 212 21.07 -16.51 4.04
CA HIS A 212 22.30 -17.00 4.67
C HIS A 212 23.38 -17.36 3.64
N THR A 213 22.99 -17.90 2.48
CA THR A 213 23.94 -18.22 1.38
C THR A 213 24.59 -16.99 0.75
N HIS A 214 24.02 -15.80 0.93
CA HIS A 214 24.49 -14.55 0.34
C HIS A 214 24.90 -13.48 1.36
N THR A 215 25.01 -13.84 2.65
CA THR A 215 25.26 -12.91 3.78
C THR A 215 26.37 -11.90 3.48
N GLN A 216 27.53 -12.37 3.01
CA GLN A 216 28.70 -11.52 2.76
C GLN A 216 28.45 -10.44 1.70
N GLN A 217 27.74 -10.79 0.63
CA GLN A 217 27.38 -9.87 -0.44
C GLN A 217 26.32 -8.87 0.05
N LEU A 218 25.31 -9.36 0.76
CA LEU A 218 24.20 -8.55 1.26
C LEU A 218 24.66 -7.49 2.27
N VAL A 219 25.61 -7.80 3.14
CA VAL A 219 26.19 -6.86 4.11
C VAL A 219 26.84 -5.64 3.45
N GLN A 220 27.40 -5.81 2.24
CA GLN A 220 28.08 -4.76 1.50
C GLN A 220 27.16 -4.02 0.52
N ASP A 221 25.99 -4.56 0.23
CA ASP A 221 25.04 -3.96 -0.70
C ASP A 221 24.30 -2.76 -0.09
N GLN A 222 23.99 -1.76 -0.90
CA GLN A 222 23.34 -0.51 -0.48
C GLN A 222 21.91 -0.71 0.10
N TYR A 223 21.22 -1.80 -0.25
CA TYR A 223 19.89 -2.15 0.27
C TYR A 223 19.92 -3.42 1.12
N GLY A 224 20.69 -4.42 0.69
CA GLY A 224 20.82 -5.72 1.36
C GLY A 224 21.30 -5.60 2.80
N ASN A 225 22.12 -4.60 3.12
CA ASN A 225 22.62 -4.38 4.47
C ASN A 225 21.48 -4.14 5.47
N TYR A 226 20.37 -3.53 5.05
CA TYR A 226 19.20 -3.32 5.89
C TYR A 226 18.45 -4.62 6.17
N VAL A 227 18.41 -5.54 5.22
CA VAL A 227 17.81 -6.87 5.42
C VAL A 227 18.62 -7.68 6.44
N ILE A 228 19.95 -7.62 6.36
CA ILE A 228 20.82 -8.30 7.33
C ILE A 228 20.71 -7.68 8.72
N GLN A 229 20.71 -6.35 8.83
CA GLN A 229 20.46 -5.64 10.09
C GLN A 229 19.12 -6.04 10.69
N HIS A 230 18.08 -6.13 9.87
CA HIS A 230 16.76 -6.54 10.34
C HIS A 230 16.78 -7.93 10.99
N VAL A 231 17.48 -8.91 10.40
CA VAL A 231 17.64 -10.25 10.99
C VAL A 231 18.48 -10.20 12.28
N LEU A 232 19.51 -9.36 12.33
CA LEU A 232 20.34 -9.19 13.54
C LEU A 232 19.57 -8.54 14.70
N GLU A 233 18.63 -7.65 14.41
CA GLU A 233 17.80 -6.99 15.41
C GLU A 233 16.67 -7.92 15.90
N HIS A 234 15.90 -8.48 14.96
CA HIS A 234 14.62 -9.13 15.26
C HIS A 234 14.60 -10.66 15.07
N GLY A 235 15.62 -11.23 14.42
CA GLY A 235 15.67 -12.66 14.10
C GLY A 235 15.95 -13.58 15.30
N ARG A 236 15.89 -14.89 15.06
CA ARG A 236 16.22 -15.90 16.08
C ARG A 236 17.72 -15.95 16.32
N THR A 237 18.14 -16.35 17.52
CA THR A 237 19.55 -16.47 17.92
C THR A 237 20.39 -17.28 16.94
N GLU A 238 19.83 -18.35 16.36
CA GLU A 238 20.50 -19.20 15.36
C GLU A 238 20.82 -18.42 14.07
N ASP A 239 19.86 -17.64 13.57
CA ASP A 239 20.00 -16.84 12.36
C ASP A 239 21.01 -15.70 12.58
N LYS A 240 20.97 -15.05 13.76
CA LYS A 240 21.98 -14.05 14.16
C LYS A 240 23.38 -14.64 14.20
N SER A 241 23.53 -15.83 14.79
CA SER A 241 24.82 -16.52 14.92
C SER A 241 25.41 -16.89 13.56
N LYS A 242 24.57 -17.35 12.61
CA LYS A 242 24.97 -17.63 11.23
C LYS A 242 25.50 -16.37 10.52
N ILE A 243 24.79 -15.24 10.68
CA ILE A 243 25.23 -13.96 10.10
C ILE A 243 26.58 -13.53 10.68
N VAL A 244 26.72 -13.53 12.02
CA VAL A 244 27.97 -13.16 12.71
C VAL A 244 29.14 -14.05 12.26
N ALA A 245 28.91 -15.37 12.15
CA ALA A 245 29.92 -16.29 11.64
C ALA A 245 30.33 -15.99 10.19
N GLY A 246 29.36 -15.62 9.34
CA GLY A 246 29.59 -15.29 7.93
C GLY A 246 30.42 -14.01 7.71
N VAL A 247 30.41 -13.07 8.67
CA VAL A 247 31.11 -11.77 8.57
C VAL A 247 32.41 -11.67 9.38
N ARG A 248 32.71 -12.66 10.25
CA ARG A 248 33.84 -12.63 11.21
C ARG A 248 35.23 -12.42 10.58
N GLY A 249 35.38 -12.62 9.27
CA GLY A 249 36.60 -12.34 8.50
C GLY A 249 36.61 -11.01 7.71
N MET A 250 35.47 -10.35 7.53
CA MET A 250 35.33 -9.17 6.66
C MET A 250 35.62 -7.83 7.36
N CYS A 251 35.62 -7.81 8.70
CA CYS A 251 35.90 -6.59 9.48
C CYS A 251 37.33 -6.04 9.28
N TRP A 252 38.26 -6.80 8.71
CA TRP A 252 39.64 -6.37 8.48
C TRP A 252 39.85 -5.63 7.14
N ASP A 253 39.11 -5.99 6.09
CA ASP A 253 39.36 -5.44 4.74
C ASP A 253 38.68 -4.08 4.50
N SER A 254 37.55 -3.82 5.14
CA SER A 254 36.76 -2.59 4.97
C SER A 254 37.39 -1.34 5.61
N ALA A 255 38.43 -1.50 6.44
CA ALA A 255 39.16 -0.38 7.06
C ALA A 255 40.01 0.44 6.08
N SER A 256 40.18 -0.04 4.84
CA SER A 256 41.06 0.57 3.82
C SER A 256 40.33 1.30 2.69
N THR A 257 39.00 1.20 2.62
CA THR A 257 38.19 1.81 1.55
C THR A 257 37.08 2.65 2.15
N ASN A 258 36.80 3.79 1.51
CA ASN A 258 35.78 4.78 1.88
C ASN A 258 34.33 4.22 1.64
N SER A 259 34.06 3.04 2.21
CA SER A 259 32.83 2.26 2.05
C SER A 259 31.81 2.72 3.10
N PRO A 260 30.50 2.79 2.78
CA PRO A 260 29.43 3.24 3.70
C PRO A 260 29.22 2.32 4.92
N VAL A 261 30.10 1.35 5.12
CA VAL A 261 29.99 0.23 6.05
C VAL A 261 30.72 0.57 7.37
N THR A 262 30.38 1.71 7.99
CA THR A 262 30.96 2.16 9.27
C THR A 262 30.25 1.60 10.51
N TRP A 263 29.09 0.96 10.35
CA TRP A 263 28.23 0.51 11.46
C TRP A 263 28.63 -0.82 12.14
N TRP A 264 29.47 -1.66 11.52
CA TRP A 264 29.87 -2.94 12.11
C TRP A 264 30.86 -2.85 13.27
N ARG A 265 31.34 -1.64 13.61
CA ARG A 265 32.28 -1.46 14.73
C ARG A 265 31.62 -1.62 16.11
N SER A 266 30.30 -1.74 16.17
CA SER A 266 29.51 -1.72 17.41
C SER A 266 28.69 -3.00 17.65
N VAL A 267 28.79 -4.02 16.80
CA VAL A 267 28.08 -5.31 16.91
C VAL A 267 29.03 -6.40 17.35
#